data_AF-A0A7S2MYU6-F1
#
_entry.id   AF-A0A7S2MYU6-F1
#
_cell.length_a   1.000
_cell.length_b   1.000
_cell.length_c   1.000
_cell.angle_alpha   90.00
_cell.angle_beta   90.00
_cell.angle_gamma   90.00
#
_symmetry.space_group_name_H-M   'P 1'
#
loop_
_entity.id
_entity.type
_entity.pdbx_description
1 polymer ?
#
loop_
_entity_poly.entity_id
_entity_poly.type
_entity_poly.pdbx_seq_one_letter_code
_entity_poly.pdbx_strand_id
1 'polypeptide(L)'
;EIVKMGGIKVVLTLMKRHTESEEIQHDSSEVLYHIIEGRKKYVSQITDFGGFSIILGAMKKYPSVAAIQENACFLFSQGIHPIPDVESAYEGMIQRVLEALRNHPDDKELQEEALGLLL
;
A
#
# COMPACT_ATOMS: atom_id res chain seq x y z
N GLU A 1 20.12 -4.54 -0.96
CA GLU A 1 20.50 -4.81 -2.36
C GLU A 1 19.33 -4.77 -3.35
N ILE A 2 18.14 -5.25 -2.98
CA ILE A 2 16.92 -5.28 -3.83
C ILE A 2 16.62 -3.95 -4.55
N VAL A 3 16.66 -2.81 -3.84
CA VAL A 3 16.32 -1.51 -4.45
C VAL A 3 17.35 -1.04 -5.48
N LYS A 4 18.65 -1.38 -5.30
CA LYS A 4 19.71 -0.99 -6.25
C LYS A 4 19.59 -1.70 -7.61
N MET A 5 18.77 -2.76 -7.70
CA MET A 5 18.58 -3.55 -8.92
C MET A 5 17.20 -3.33 -9.58
N GLY A 6 16.51 -2.23 -9.27
CA GLY A 6 15.16 -1.98 -9.80
C GLY A 6 14.08 -2.83 -9.14
N GLY A 7 14.34 -3.37 -7.94
CA GLY A 7 13.42 -4.25 -7.21
C GLY A 7 12.02 -3.66 -7.01
N ILE A 8 11.89 -2.34 -6.79
CA ILE A 8 10.58 -1.69 -6.64
C ILE A 8 9.70 -1.91 -7.89
N LYS A 9 10.27 -1.69 -9.09
CA LYS A 9 9.54 -1.88 -10.34
C LYS A 9 9.15 -3.34 -10.54
N VAL A 10 10.03 -4.27 -10.16
CA VAL A 10 9.74 -5.71 -10.25
C VAL A 10 8.59 -6.10 -9.32
N VAL A 11 8.64 -5.67 -8.06
CA VAL A 11 7.61 -5.95 -7.06
C VAL A 11 6.25 -5.40 -7.51
N LEU A 12 6.18 -4.13 -7.93
CA LEU A 12 4.95 -3.54 -8.46
C LEU A 12 4.44 -4.26 -9.72
N THR A 13 5.36 -4.74 -10.57
CA THR A 13 4.98 -5.53 -11.76
C THR A 13 4.40 -6.89 -11.36
N LEU A 14 4.95 -7.55 -10.33
CA LEU A 14 4.42 -8.81 -9.81
C LEU A 14 3.02 -8.61 -9.25
N MET A 15 2.82 -7.60 -8.39
CA MET A 15 1.50 -7.25 -7.85
C MET A 15 0.48 -7.02 -8.97
N LYS A 16 0.86 -6.25 -9.99
CA LYS A 16 -0.02 -5.94 -11.13
C LYS A 16 -0.37 -7.16 -12.00
N ARG A 17 0.55 -8.12 -12.14
CA ARG A 17 0.35 -9.32 -12.97
C ARG A 17 -0.39 -10.43 -12.24
N HIS A 18 -0.27 -10.49 -10.92
CA HIS A 18 -0.77 -11.57 -10.08
C HIS A 18 -1.78 -11.06 -9.07
N THR A 19 -2.76 -10.27 -9.54
CA THR A 19 -3.82 -9.69 -8.69
C THR A 19 -4.72 -10.72 -8.01
N GLU A 20 -4.70 -11.97 -8.50
CA GLU A 20 -5.50 -13.08 -7.97
C GLU A 20 -4.75 -13.97 -6.97
N SER A 21 -3.45 -13.74 -6.77
CA SER A 21 -2.66 -14.47 -5.78
C SER A 21 -2.54 -13.63 -4.51
N GLU A 22 -3.24 -14.07 -3.45
CA GLU A 22 -3.16 -13.45 -2.12
C GLU A 22 -1.72 -13.41 -1.61
N GLU A 23 -1.02 -14.55 -1.72
CA GLU A 23 0.39 -14.72 -1.33
C GLU A 23 1.28 -13.69 -2.03
N ILE A 24 1.16 -13.52 -3.36
CA ILE A 24 1.97 -12.53 -4.07
C ILE A 24 1.61 -11.10 -3.65
N GLN A 25 0.34 -10.78 -3.40
CA GLN A 25 -0.02 -9.45 -2.90
C GLN A 25 0.53 -9.20 -1.50
N HIS A 26 0.42 -10.18 -0.61
CA HIS A 26 0.96 -10.17 0.74
C HIS A 26 2.47 -9.91 0.72
N ASP A 27 3.25 -10.81 0.12
CA ASP A 27 4.71 -10.77 0.12
C ASP A 27 5.23 -9.50 -0.58
N SER A 28 4.56 -9.09 -1.66
CA SER A 28 4.95 -7.86 -2.36
C SER A 28 4.67 -6.63 -1.52
N SER A 29 3.54 -6.57 -0.82
CA SER A 29 3.20 -5.43 0.06
C SER A 29 4.17 -5.34 1.24
N GLU A 30 4.55 -6.47 1.83
CA GLU A 30 5.55 -6.57 2.91
C GLU A 30 6.94 -6.12 2.42
N VAL A 31 7.35 -6.54 1.22
CA VAL A 31 8.60 -6.08 0.63
C VAL A 31 8.59 -4.56 0.42
N LEU A 32 7.48 -3.98 -0.04
CA LEU A 32 7.37 -2.52 -0.18
C LEU A 32 7.40 -1.80 1.17
N TYR A 33 6.71 -2.34 2.18
CA TYR A 33 6.76 -1.85 3.56
C TYR A 33 8.20 -1.76 4.04
N HIS A 34 8.94 -2.88 4.02
CA HIS A 34 10.32 -2.90 4.49
C HIS A 34 11.24 -2.02 3.66
N ILE A 35 11.01 -1.89 2.34
CA ILE A 35 11.77 -0.96 1.50
C ILE A 35 11.63 0.47 2.00
N ILE A 36 10.44 0.86 2.43
CA ILE A 36 10.12 2.23 2.83
C ILE A 36 10.40 2.49 4.31
N GLU A 37 10.29 1.49 5.17
CA GLU A 37 10.62 1.54 6.58
C GLU A 37 12.04 2.14 6.78
N GLY A 38 12.09 3.31 7.41
CA GLY A 38 13.32 4.08 7.63
C GLY A 38 13.97 4.68 6.36
N ARG A 39 13.32 4.62 5.18
CA ARG A 39 13.91 4.94 3.87
C ARG A 39 12.94 5.70 2.95
N LYS A 40 12.42 6.84 3.41
CA LYS A 40 11.47 7.71 2.67
C LYS A 40 11.90 8.11 1.25
N LYS A 41 13.20 8.10 0.93
CA LYS A 41 13.72 8.40 -0.42
C LYS A 41 13.18 7.51 -1.54
N TYR A 42 12.57 6.36 -1.23
CA TYR A 42 11.99 5.45 -2.21
C TYR A 42 10.48 5.64 -2.43
N VAL A 43 9.83 6.49 -1.63
CA VAL A 43 8.40 6.81 -1.76
C VAL A 43 8.11 7.36 -3.16
N SER A 44 8.88 8.36 -3.62
CA SER A 44 8.67 8.94 -4.95
C SER A 44 8.81 7.90 -6.05
N GLN A 45 9.75 6.97 -5.94
CA GLN A 45 9.93 5.91 -6.93
C GLN A 45 8.75 4.93 -6.97
N ILE A 46 8.14 4.62 -5.83
CA ILE A 46 6.91 3.81 -5.79
C ILE A 46 5.77 4.57 -6.46
N THR A 47 5.59 5.85 -6.12
CA THR A 47 4.55 6.72 -6.70
C THR A 47 4.71 6.84 -8.22
N ASP A 48 5.92 7.14 -8.71
CA ASP A 48 6.23 7.30 -10.14
C ASP A 48 5.96 6.03 -10.95
N PHE A 49 6.07 4.86 -10.33
CA PHE A 49 5.75 3.57 -10.94
C PHE A 49 4.28 3.15 -10.79
N GLY A 50 3.40 4.07 -10.37
CA GLY A 50 1.97 3.83 -10.21
C GLY A 50 1.62 3.00 -8.98
N GLY A 51 2.50 2.98 -7.98
CA GLY A 51 2.35 2.18 -6.78
C GLY A 51 1.05 2.46 -6.03
N PHE A 52 0.59 3.71 -6.01
CA PHE A 52 -0.68 4.08 -5.38
C PHE A 52 -1.86 3.22 -5.85
N SER A 53 -2.10 3.16 -7.17
CA SER A 53 -3.23 2.40 -7.72
C SER A 53 -3.07 0.90 -7.55
N ILE A 54 -1.83 0.40 -7.56
CA ILE A 54 -1.53 -1.03 -7.38
C ILE A 54 -1.82 -1.45 -5.93
N ILE A 55 -1.30 -0.69 -4.96
CA ILE A 55 -1.49 -0.93 -3.53
C ILE A 55 -2.99 -0.82 -3.17
N LEU A 56 -3.66 0.23 -3.66
CA LEU A 56 -5.10 0.42 -3.44
C LEU A 56 -5.93 -0.73 -4.04
N GLY A 57 -5.50 -1.25 -5.20
CA GLY A 57 -6.10 -2.42 -5.83
C GLY A 57 -5.96 -3.68 -4.98
N ALA A 58 -4.79 -3.90 -4.38
CA ALA A 58 -4.55 -5.02 -3.47
C ALA A 58 -5.44 -4.93 -2.23
N MET A 59 -5.52 -3.75 -1.58
CA MET A 59 -6.41 -3.52 -0.43
C MET A 59 -7.86 -3.87 -0.78
N LYS A 60 -8.34 -3.41 -1.94
CA LYS A 60 -9.71 -3.65 -2.39
C LYS A 60 -9.98 -5.13 -2.65
N LYS A 61 -9.00 -5.86 -3.18
CA LYS A 61 -9.15 -7.28 -3.54
C LYS A 61 -9.10 -8.20 -2.32
N TYR A 62 -8.27 -7.87 -1.33
CA TYR A 62 -8.02 -8.68 -0.15
C TYR A 62 -8.38 -7.95 1.16
N PRO A 63 -9.65 -7.55 1.33
CA PRO A 63 -10.09 -6.76 2.49
C PRO A 63 -9.97 -7.52 3.82
N SER A 64 -9.93 -8.86 3.80
CA SER A 64 -9.81 -9.72 4.98
C SER A 64 -8.38 -10.07 5.36
N VAL A 65 -7.39 -9.64 4.59
CA VAL A 65 -5.97 -9.94 4.85
C VAL A 65 -5.34 -8.75 5.57
N ALA A 66 -5.25 -8.85 6.89
CA ALA A 66 -4.78 -7.79 7.79
C ALA A 66 -3.45 -7.17 7.32
N ALA A 67 -2.44 -8.00 7.08
CA ALA A 67 -1.11 -7.56 6.63
C ALA A 67 -1.14 -6.74 5.32
N ILE A 68 -2.02 -7.05 4.36
CA ILE A 68 -2.15 -6.24 3.13
C ILE A 68 -2.76 -4.86 3.46
N GLN A 69 -3.72 -4.80 4.39
CA GLN A 69 -4.35 -3.54 4.79
C GLN A 69 -3.39 -2.65 5.58
N GLU A 70 -2.67 -3.24 6.54
CA GLU A 70 -1.64 -2.59 7.35
C GLU A 70 -0.55 -2.03 6.44
N ASN A 71 0.15 -2.89 5.69
CA ASN A 71 1.21 -2.47 4.77
C ASN A 71 0.77 -1.35 3.83
N ALA A 72 -0.48 -1.38 3.34
CA ALA A 72 -0.99 -0.33 2.49
C ALA A 72 -1.24 0.99 3.23
N CYS A 73 -1.81 0.95 4.44
CA CYS A 73 -2.00 2.13 5.28
C CYS A 73 -0.66 2.76 5.65
N PHE A 74 0.32 1.96 6.06
CA PHE A 74 1.71 2.39 6.22
C PHE A 74 2.19 3.11 4.96
N LEU A 75 2.17 2.44 3.81
CA LEU A 75 2.71 2.96 2.55
C LEU A 75 2.07 4.30 2.15
N PHE A 76 0.75 4.45 2.31
CA PHE A 76 0.06 5.71 2.07
C PHE A 76 0.46 6.80 3.09
N SER A 77 0.60 6.47 4.38
CA SER A 77 1.06 7.41 5.41
C SER A 77 2.47 7.97 5.13
N GLN A 78 3.28 7.24 4.36
CA GLN A 78 4.62 7.68 3.97
C GLN A 78 4.62 8.66 2.78
N GLY A 79 3.47 8.94 2.15
CA GLY A 79 3.33 9.91 1.06
C GLY A 79 3.23 9.30 -0.33
N ILE A 80 2.88 8.02 -0.45
CA ILE A 80 2.47 7.44 -1.73
C ILE A 80 1.09 8.01 -2.08
N HIS A 81 0.99 8.72 -3.20
CA HIS A 81 -0.17 9.52 -3.58
C HIS A 81 -0.63 9.21 -5.01
N PRO A 82 -1.88 9.52 -5.37
CA PRO A 82 -2.39 9.28 -6.73
C PRO A 82 -1.69 10.14 -7.78
N ILE A 83 -1.58 9.58 -9.00
CA ILE A 83 -1.16 10.31 -10.21
C ILE A 83 -2.20 10.01 -11.32
N PRO A 84 -2.94 11.02 -11.83
CA PRO A 84 -2.90 12.42 -11.42
C PRO A 84 -3.42 12.63 -9.99
N ASP A 85 -2.94 13.69 -9.36
CA ASP A 85 -3.30 14.11 -8.01
C ASP A 85 -4.71 14.70 -8.00
N VAL A 86 -5.72 13.85 -7.87
CA VAL A 86 -7.15 14.23 -7.98
C VAL A 86 -7.92 13.81 -6.74
N GLU A 87 -8.84 14.69 -6.33
CA GLU A 87 -9.67 14.54 -5.12
C GLU A 87 -10.39 13.18 -5.06
N SER A 88 -10.98 12.74 -6.18
CA SER A 88 -11.71 11.46 -6.24
C SER A 88 -10.85 10.24 -5.94
N ALA A 89 -9.54 10.29 -6.21
CA ALA A 89 -8.63 9.20 -5.88
C ALA A 89 -8.35 9.14 -4.37
N TYR A 90 -8.22 10.31 -3.71
CA TYR A 90 -8.12 10.37 -2.25
C TYR A 90 -9.41 9.94 -1.56
N GLU A 91 -10.58 10.37 -2.07
CA GLU A 91 -11.86 9.91 -1.54
C GLU A 91 -11.97 8.38 -1.62
N GLY A 92 -11.57 7.80 -2.75
CA GLY A 92 -11.50 6.35 -2.92
C GLY A 92 -10.56 5.68 -1.92
N MET A 93 -9.37 6.24 -1.70
CA MET A 93 -8.41 5.76 -0.71
C MET A 93 -8.96 5.83 0.72
N ILE A 94 -9.49 6.98 1.12
CA ILE A 94 -10.07 7.20 2.46
C ILE A 94 -11.20 6.18 2.71
N GLN A 95 -12.08 5.96 1.72
CA GLN A 95 -13.13 4.94 1.84
C GLN A 95 -12.54 3.54 2.07
N ARG A 96 -11.48 3.15 1.35
CA ARG A 96 -10.83 1.85 1.53
C ARG A 96 -10.19 1.73 2.91
N VAL A 97 -9.51 2.78 3.38
CA VAL A 97 -8.89 2.83 4.72
C VAL A 97 -9.96 2.68 5.81
N LEU A 98 -11.08 3.40 5.70
CA LEU A 98 -12.20 3.27 6.65
C LEU A 98 -12.83 1.87 6.64
N GLU A 99 -12.89 1.20 5.49
CA GLU A 99 -13.33 -0.20 5.41
C GLU A 99 -12.33 -1.15 6.07
N ALA A 100 -11.02 -0.96 5.86
CA ALA A 100 -9.98 -1.73 6.53
C ALA A 100 -10.10 -1.64 8.06
N LEU A 101 -10.26 -0.43 8.59
CA LEU A 101 -10.45 -0.20 10.03
C LEU A 101 -11.68 -0.92 10.60
N ARG A 102 -12.75 -1.03 9.81
CA ARG A 102 -13.99 -1.72 10.22
C ARG A 102 -13.86 -3.24 10.17
N ASN A 103 -13.10 -3.76 9.21
CA ASN A 103 -12.91 -5.20 9.03
C ASN A 103 -11.91 -5.77 10.04
N HIS A 104 -10.99 -4.95 10.55
CA HIS A 104 -9.90 -5.35 11.44
C HIS A 104 -9.88 -4.49 12.72
N PRO A 105 -10.93 -4.53 13.55
CA PRO A 105 -11.05 -3.67 14.73
C PRO A 105 -9.99 -3.95 15.81
N ASP A 106 -9.48 -5.19 15.88
CA ASP A 106 -8.51 -5.62 16.89
C ASP A 106 -7.05 -5.51 16.42
N ASP A 107 -6.82 -5.12 15.16
CA ASP A 107 -5.48 -4.93 14.59
C ASP A 107 -4.94 -3.56 14.97
N LYS A 108 -4.22 -3.50 16.09
CA LYS A 108 -3.73 -2.24 16.65
C LYS A 108 -2.80 -1.48 15.69
N GLU A 109 -1.94 -2.17 14.95
CA GLU A 109 -0.96 -1.55 14.06
C GLU A 109 -1.67 -0.87 12.89
N LEU A 110 -2.60 -1.58 12.25
CA LEU A 110 -3.48 -1.01 11.22
C LEU A 110 -4.29 0.19 11.75
N GLN A 111 -4.83 0.13 12.97
CA GLN A 111 -5.59 1.25 13.54
C GLN A 111 -4.71 2.51 13.73
N GLU A 112 -3.47 2.34 14.20
CA GLU A 112 -2.54 3.46 14.41
C GLU A 112 -2.09 4.08 13.09
N GLU A 113 -1.72 3.26 12.10
CA GLU A 113 -1.26 3.74 10.79
C GLU A 113 -2.36 4.43 9.99
N ALA A 114 -3.55 3.85 9.97
CA ALA A 114 -4.70 4.44 9.29
C ALA A 114 -5.15 5.75 9.95
N LEU A 115 -5.07 5.85 11.28
CA LEU A 115 -5.40 7.09 11.96
C LEU A 115 -4.41 8.21 11.60
N GLY A 116 -3.11 7.89 11.51
CA GLY A 116 -2.09 8.84 11.06
C GLY A 116 -2.29 9.34 9.63
N LEU A 117 -2.96 8.56 8.77
CA LEU A 117 -3.32 8.96 7.42
C LEU A 117 -4.58 9.85 7.35
N LEU A 118 -5.47 9.75 8.35
CA LEU A 118 -6.77 10.44 8.38
C LEU A 118 -6.78 11.75 9.19
N LEU A 119 -5.71 12.06 9.92
CA LEU A 119 -5.54 13.28 10.73
C LEU A 119 -4.65 14.32 10.03
#